data_AF-H3A4I5-F1
#
_entry.id   AF-H3A4I5-F1
#
_cell.length_a   1.000
_cell.length_b   1.000
_cell.length_c   1.000
_cell.angle_alpha   90.00
_cell.angle_beta   90.00
_cell.angle_gamma   90.00
#
_symmetry.space_group_name_H-M   'P 1'
#
loop_
_entity.id
_entity.type
_entity.pdbx_description
1 polymer ?
#
loop_
_entity_poly.entity_id
_entity_poly.type
_entity_poly.pdbx_seq_one_letter_code
_entity_poly.pdbx_strand_id
1 'polypeptide(L)'
;LKNVGIIPSSSHLRQFYLSRVFENHVTEIKEKLKTCNGISIVTDKTTDAEDRVLNILGVLSELECERELKLNVLLLDCVVLETVNFKAVSQAIRETLDKFEVPFDRITAVVTDNATYMKKAWEQSTKPLSLNAVHVTCVAHLLNLVDAIELRQSPEVLEELNILQKYAPAIMDTLTKYKESVICSHVVSNDMRDLIMWAKSSADECEHAMGREVLLNSAEKIETYMRCNSNARFCQPAAAFFNACRVFDPNQVKYLIIPEKEVFEAIPLFEDNSVAQREYRAYLETVYEMQCENVYQFWRTLETRFPTLAVIAIRCLMVPVNSVDAERSFSAYKNVLRDDRRTIKASNLSMYNVLCQNKL
;
A
#
# COMPACT_ATOMS: atom_id res chain seq x y z
N LEU A 1 -4.05 -42.77 -36.80
CA LEU A 1 -4.65 -41.80 -35.85
C LEU A 1 -3.64 -41.53 -34.73
N LYS A 2 -2.87 -40.43 -34.86
CA LYS A 2 -1.99 -39.89 -33.81
C LYS A 2 -2.70 -38.69 -33.19
N ASN A 3 -2.56 -38.51 -31.88
CA ASN A 3 -3.06 -37.38 -31.05
C ASN A 3 -4.30 -37.68 -30.21
N VAL A 4 -4.17 -38.58 -29.24
CA VAL A 4 -4.94 -38.54 -27.99
C VAL A 4 -3.94 -38.41 -26.83
N GLY A 5 -4.23 -37.49 -25.92
CA GLY A 5 -3.28 -36.75 -25.07
C GLY A 5 -2.32 -37.59 -24.21
N ILE A 6 -1.06 -37.17 -24.23
CA ILE A 6 -0.08 -37.51 -23.20
C ILE A 6 0.19 -36.22 -22.43
N ILE A 7 -0.15 -36.21 -21.14
CA ILE A 7 0.20 -35.09 -20.25
C ILE A 7 1.73 -34.98 -20.24
N PRO A 8 2.33 -33.82 -20.59
CA PRO A 8 3.78 -33.69 -20.65
C PRO A 8 4.42 -33.94 -19.28
N SER A 9 5.62 -34.52 -19.26
CA SER A 9 6.35 -34.74 -18.01
C SER A 9 6.70 -33.42 -17.33
N SER A 10 6.87 -33.44 -16.00
CA SER A 10 7.21 -32.22 -15.25
C SER A 10 8.50 -31.55 -15.74
N SER A 11 9.48 -32.34 -16.20
CA SER A 11 10.71 -31.82 -16.81
C SER A 11 10.41 -31.13 -18.14
N HIS A 12 9.55 -31.72 -18.97
CA HIS A 12 9.18 -31.17 -20.25
C HIS A 12 8.38 -29.86 -20.11
N LEU A 13 7.46 -29.79 -19.13
CA LEU A 13 6.76 -28.55 -18.78
C LEU A 13 7.74 -27.45 -18.32
N ARG A 14 8.66 -27.77 -17.40
CA ARG A 14 9.65 -26.81 -16.90
C ARG A 14 10.61 -26.30 -17.98
N GLN A 15 11.02 -27.17 -18.89
CA GLN A 15 12.06 -26.86 -19.86
C GLN A 15 11.55 -26.13 -21.10
N PHE A 16 10.32 -26.46 -21.56
CA PHE A 16 9.82 -25.96 -22.84
C PHE A 16 8.58 -25.07 -22.73
N TYR A 17 7.77 -25.22 -21.68
CA TYR A 17 6.51 -24.49 -21.55
C TYR A 17 6.60 -23.33 -20.57
N LEU A 18 7.33 -23.48 -19.46
CA LEU A 18 7.37 -22.46 -18.40
C LEU A 18 7.86 -21.11 -18.92
N SER A 19 8.99 -21.07 -19.63
CA SER A 19 9.53 -19.80 -20.17
C SER A 19 8.55 -19.15 -21.14
N ARG A 20 7.97 -19.93 -22.07
CA ARG A 20 7.02 -19.42 -23.06
C ARG A 20 5.74 -18.89 -22.43
N VAL A 21 5.18 -19.62 -21.46
CA VAL A 21 3.99 -19.16 -20.72
C VAL A 21 4.31 -17.92 -19.91
N PHE A 22 5.47 -17.89 -19.25
CA PHE A 22 5.93 -16.74 -18.51
C PHE A 22 6.15 -15.51 -19.40
N GLU A 23 6.77 -15.67 -20.58
CA GLU A 23 6.96 -14.58 -21.55
C GLU A 23 5.62 -14.02 -22.03
N ASN A 24 4.66 -14.88 -22.39
CA ASN A 24 3.31 -14.44 -22.74
C ASN A 24 2.65 -13.66 -21.59
N HIS A 25 2.77 -14.18 -20.36
CA HIS A 25 2.23 -13.55 -19.15
C HIS A 25 2.89 -12.18 -18.90
N VAL A 26 4.21 -12.07 -19.09
CA VAL A 26 4.93 -10.79 -19.00
C VAL A 26 4.41 -9.81 -20.06
N THR A 27 4.15 -10.26 -21.29
CA THR A 27 3.55 -9.41 -22.32
C THR A 27 2.17 -8.89 -21.91
N GLU A 28 1.32 -9.75 -21.34
CA GLU A 28 0.00 -9.33 -20.84
C GLU A 28 0.11 -8.32 -19.69
N ILE A 29 1.04 -8.53 -18.74
CA ILE A 29 1.31 -7.56 -17.68
C ILE A 29 1.77 -6.22 -18.27
N LYS A 30 2.70 -6.24 -19.24
CA LYS A 30 3.20 -5.02 -19.89
C LYS A 30 2.08 -4.23 -20.55
N GLU A 31 1.16 -4.89 -21.26
CA GLU A 31 0.01 -4.22 -21.87
C GLU A 31 -0.92 -3.59 -20.82
N LYS A 32 -1.22 -4.31 -19.73
CA LYS A 32 -2.01 -3.75 -18.61
C LYS A 32 -1.31 -2.54 -17.99
N LEU A 33 0.01 -2.62 -17.74
CA LEU A 33 0.78 -1.50 -17.15
C LEU A 33 0.88 -0.29 -18.08
N LYS A 34 0.97 -0.50 -19.40
CA LYS A 34 1.01 0.58 -20.41
C LYS A 34 -0.32 1.31 -20.54
N THR A 35 -1.43 0.59 -20.43
CA THR A 35 -2.77 1.15 -20.64
C THR A 35 -3.40 1.73 -19.39
N CYS A 36 -2.95 1.30 -18.20
CA CYS A 36 -3.57 1.73 -16.96
C CYS A 36 -3.41 3.22 -16.66
N ASN A 37 -4.37 3.75 -15.90
CA ASN A 37 -4.36 5.15 -15.52
C ASN A 37 -3.28 5.49 -14.50
N GLY A 38 -2.80 4.55 -13.69
CA GLY A 38 -1.76 4.79 -12.70
C GLY A 38 -1.33 3.48 -12.03
N ILE A 39 -0.13 3.48 -11.46
CA ILE A 39 0.45 2.29 -10.83
C ILE A 39 1.06 2.70 -9.49
N SER A 40 0.77 1.97 -8.43
CA SER A 40 1.52 2.04 -7.17
C SER A 40 2.45 0.84 -7.07
N ILE A 41 3.72 1.08 -6.75
CA ILE A 41 4.70 0.00 -6.55
C ILE A 41 4.75 -0.33 -5.07
N VAL A 42 4.33 -1.53 -4.70
CA VAL A 42 4.33 -1.98 -3.31
C VAL A 42 5.45 -2.98 -3.11
N THR A 43 6.31 -2.73 -2.13
CA THR A 43 7.41 -3.64 -1.80
C THR A 43 7.37 -4.02 -0.33
N ASP A 44 7.68 -5.29 -0.08
CA ASP A 44 7.87 -5.82 1.26
C ASP A 44 8.89 -6.94 1.23
N LYS A 45 9.39 -7.32 2.41
CA LYS A 45 10.40 -8.36 2.57
C LYS A 45 9.87 -9.54 3.37
N THR A 46 10.24 -10.77 2.97
CA THR A 46 9.90 -11.97 3.73
C THR A 46 10.68 -12.03 5.04
N THR A 47 10.04 -12.54 6.08
CA THR A 47 10.69 -13.06 7.30
C THR A 47 11.17 -14.52 7.15
N ASP A 48 11.78 -14.89 6.01
CA ASP A 48 12.41 -16.22 5.90
C ASP A 48 13.68 -16.31 6.79
N ALA A 49 14.24 -17.51 6.98
CA ALA A 49 15.33 -17.72 7.94
C ALA A 49 16.58 -16.85 7.69
N GLU A 50 16.71 -16.28 6.49
CA GLU A 50 17.80 -15.38 6.10
C GLU A 50 17.31 -13.95 5.82
N ASP A 51 15.99 -13.72 5.79
CA ASP A 51 15.33 -12.42 5.62
C ASP A 51 15.75 -11.73 4.30
N ARG A 52 15.72 -12.45 3.16
CA ARG A 52 16.37 -11.98 1.90
C ARG A 52 15.45 -11.77 0.71
N VAL A 53 14.20 -12.23 0.73
CA VAL A 53 13.32 -12.13 -0.44
C VAL A 53 12.51 -10.85 -0.40
N LEU A 54 12.59 -10.05 -1.47
CA LEU A 54 11.84 -8.83 -1.71
C LEU A 54 10.73 -9.12 -2.73
N ASN A 55 9.47 -8.94 -2.34
CA ASN A 55 8.37 -8.91 -3.30
C ASN A 55 8.17 -7.50 -3.82
N ILE A 56 7.93 -7.39 -5.13
CA ILE A 56 7.61 -6.15 -5.81
C ILE A 56 6.27 -6.36 -6.51
N LEU A 57 5.26 -5.67 -6.04
CA LEU A 57 3.91 -5.68 -6.60
C LEU A 57 3.63 -4.38 -7.34
N GLY A 58 2.80 -4.46 -8.38
CA GLY A 58 2.16 -3.32 -9.03
C GLY A 58 0.67 -3.32 -8.68
N VAL A 59 0.20 -2.24 -8.09
CA VAL A 59 -1.23 -2.00 -7.84
C VAL A 59 -1.74 -1.02 -8.88
N LEU A 60 -2.63 -1.48 -9.75
CA LEU A 60 -3.19 -0.65 -10.81
C LEU A 60 -4.27 0.27 -10.24
N SER A 61 -4.36 1.50 -10.75
CA SER A 61 -5.46 2.44 -10.45
C SER A 61 -6.76 2.05 -11.18
N GLU A 62 -7.10 0.77 -11.10
CA GLU A 62 -8.31 0.11 -11.63
C GLU A 62 -8.77 -0.91 -10.60
N LEU A 63 -10.08 -1.07 -10.41
CA LEU A 63 -10.60 -2.01 -9.43
C LEU A 63 -10.51 -3.45 -9.96
N GLU A 64 -10.12 -4.37 -9.09
CA GLU A 64 -10.31 -5.81 -9.33
C GLU A 64 -11.80 -6.17 -9.21
N CYS A 65 -12.48 -5.56 -8.23
CA CYS A 65 -13.90 -5.78 -7.95
C CYS A 65 -14.56 -4.47 -7.51
N GLU A 66 -15.55 -4.01 -8.29
CA GLU A 66 -16.28 -2.76 -8.00
C GLU A 66 -17.14 -2.85 -6.73
N ARG A 67 -17.68 -4.03 -6.42
CA ARG A 67 -18.57 -4.24 -5.27
C ARG A 67 -17.85 -4.10 -3.94
N GLU A 68 -16.59 -4.52 -3.89
CA GLU A 68 -15.77 -4.57 -2.67
C GLU A 68 -14.69 -3.48 -2.64
N LEU A 69 -14.62 -2.62 -3.67
CA LEU A 69 -13.54 -1.63 -3.84
C LEU A 69 -12.15 -2.23 -3.71
N LYS A 70 -12.00 -3.47 -4.19
CA LYS A 70 -10.78 -4.25 -4.07
C LYS A 70 -9.73 -3.80 -5.09
N LEU A 71 -8.52 -3.54 -4.60
CA LEU A 71 -7.38 -3.10 -5.41
C LEU A 71 -6.95 -4.20 -6.39
N ASN A 72 -6.60 -3.82 -7.62
CA ASN A 72 -6.05 -4.73 -8.62
C ASN A 72 -4.53 -4.87 -8.43
N VAL A 73 -4.11 -5.97 -7.83
CA VAL A 73 -2.73 -6.23 -7.43
C VAL A 73 -2.09 -7.28 -8.34
N LEU A 74 -0.90 -6.96 -8.87
CA LEU A 74 -0.07 -7.86 -9.66
C LEU A 74 1.28 -8.07 -9.00
N LEU A 75 1.71 -9.31 -8.81
CA LEU A 75 3.09 -9.64 -8.46
C LEU A 75 3.98 -9.44 -9.70
N LEU A 76 4.86 -8.45 -9.67
CA LEU A 76 5.79 -8.17 -10.77
C LEU A 76 7.06 -9.01 -10.62
N ASP A 77 7.67 -8.99 -9.43
CA ASP A 77 8.86 -9.78 -9.17
C ASP A 77 8.98 -10.23 -7.72
N CYS A 78 9.76 -11.29 -7.53
CA CYS A 78 10.10 -11.89 -6.26
C CYS A 78 11.62 -12.11 -6.27
N VAL A 79 12.35 -11.13 -5.74
CA VAL A 79 13.81 -11.01 -5.88
C VAL A 79 14.50 -11.49 -4.60
N VAL A 80 15.43 -12.43 -4.74
CA VAL A 80 16.30 -12.84 -3.62
C VAL A 80 17.49 -11.89 -3.55
N LEU A 81 17.60 -11.11 -2.49
CA LEU A 81 18.68 -10.14 -2.30
C LEU A 81 19.89 -10.79 -1.62
N GLU A 82 21.09 -10.56 -2.15
CA GLU A 82 22.32 -11.01 -1.47
C GLU A 82 22.57 -10.26 -0.16
N THR A 83 22.25 -8.96 -0.16
CA THR A 83 22.35 -8.07 1.01
C THR A 83 21.11 -7.19 1.11
N VAL A 84 20.67 -6.92 2.34
CA VAL A 84 19.50 -6.08 2.59
C VAL A 84 19.96 -4.66 2.92
N ASN A 85 20.05 -3.83 1.89
CA ASN A 85 20.36 -2.41 2.03
C ASN A 85 19.67 -1.61 0.93
N PHE A 86 19.71 -0.28 1.06
CA PHE A 86 19.02 0.61 0.13
C PHE A 86 19.50 0.44 -1.32
N LYS A 87 20.78 0.11 -1.56
CA LYS A 87 21.31 -0.04 -2.93
C LYS A 87 20.72 -1.28 -3.61
N ALA A 88 20.73 -2.42 -2.90
CA ALA A 88 20.20 -3.68 -3.41
C ALA A 88 18.70 -3.57 -3.69
N VAL A 89 17.94 -2.95 -2.79
CA VAL A 89 16.50 -2.70 -3.01
C VAL A 89 16.27 -1.74 -4.17
N SER A 90 16.98 -0.62 -4.23
CA SER A 90 16.86 0.34 -5.34
C SER A 90 17.15 -0.31 -6.69
N GLN A 91 18.15 -1.20 -6.75
CA GLN A 91 18.49 -1.94 -7.96
C GLN A 91 17.38 -2.92 -8.34
N ALA A 92 16.88 -3.71 -7.38
CA ALA A 92 15.80 -4.67 -7.63
C ALA A 92 14.51 -3.99 -8.13
N ILE A 93 14.15 -2.84 -7.54
CA ILE A 93 13.00 -2.04 -8.01
C ILE A 93 13.25 -1.56 -9.43
N ARG A 94 14.41 -0.96 -9.71
CA ARG A 94 14.74 -0.44 -11.05
C ARG A 94 14.73 -1.54 -12.12
N GLU A 95 15.39 -2.66 -11.87
CA GLU A 95 15.42 -3.79 -12.79
C GLU A 95 14.02 -4.35 -13.07
N THR A 96 13.15 -4.35 -12.06
CA THR A 96 11.74 -4.75 -12.23
C THR A 96 10.99 -3.75 -13.09
N LEU A 97 11.10 -2.45 -12.82
CA LEU A 97 10.45 -1.41 -13.62
C LEU A 97 10.91 -1.44 -15.08
N ASP A 98 12.21 -1.64 -15.31
CA ASP A 98 12.79 -1.76 -16.66
C ASP A 98 12.30 -3.04 -17.36
N LYS A 99 12.29 -4.18 -16.67
CA LYS A 99 11.80 -5.47 -17.19
C LYS A 99 10.35 -5.40 -17.66
N PHE A 100 9.49 -4.69 -16.92
CA PHE A 100 8.07 -4.53 -17.23
C PHE A 100 7.76 -3.26 -18.02
N GLU A 101 8.77 -2.49 -18.44
CA GLU A 101 8.60 -1.24 -19.22
C GLU A 101 7.61 -0.27 -18.56
N VAL A 102 7.68 -0.13 -17.22
CA VAL A 102 6.76 0.71 -16.47
C VAL A 102 7.02 2.19 -16.77
N PRO A 103 6.04 2.95 -17.28
CA PRO A 103 6.22 4.38 -17.50
C PRO A 103 6.34 5.11 -16.16
N PHE A 104 7.44 5.83 -15.93
CA PHE A 104 7.67 6.50 -14.65
C PHE A 104 6.64 7.61 -14.33
N ASP A 105 6.06 8.24 -15.35
CA ASP A 105 4.98 9.24 -15.21
C ASP A 105 3.65 8.65 -14.74
N ARG A 106 3.49 7.32 -14.84
CA ARG A 106 2.33 6.56 -14.37
C ARG A 106 2.47 6.10 -12.92
N ILE A 107 3.67 6.17 -12.34
CA ILE A 107 3.87 5.79 -10.94
C ILE A 107 3.24 6.85 -10.04
N THR A 108 2.28 6.42 -9.23
CA THR A 108 1.45 7.24 -8.34
C THR A 108 1.90 7.17 -6.89
N ALA A 109 2.39 6.01 -6.47
CA ALA A 109 2.99 5.82 -5.16
C ALA A 109 4.05 4.72 -5.18
N VAL A 110 4.96 4.81 -4.23
CA VAL A 110 5.81 3.69 -3.81
C VAL A 110 5.47 3.40 -2.36
N VAL A 111 5.11 2.16 -2.05
CA VAL A 111 4.68 1.73 -0.72
C VAL A 111 5.68 0.74 -0.17
N THR A 112 6.23 1.01 1.02
CA THR A 112 7.27 0.19 1.64
C THR A 112 7.00 -0.02 3.13
N ASP A 113 7.78 -0.88 3.79
CA ASP A 113 7.90 -0.83 5.24
C ASP A 113 8.44 0.54 5.74
N ASN A 114 8.44 0.78 7.06
CA ASN A 114 8.95 2.02 7.64
C ASN A 114 10.46 1.99 7.95
N ALA A 115 11.22 1.05 7.36
CA ALA A 115 12.63 0.90 7.66
C ALA A 115 13.47 2.03 7.04
N THR A 116 14.54 2.41 7.74
CA THR A 116 15.41 3.52 7.33
C THR A 116 16.02 3.32 5.93
N TYR A 117 16.33 2.07 5.55
CA TYR A 117 16.91 1.79 4.23
C TYR A 117 15.87 1.90 3.11
N MET A 118 14.59 1.64 3.36
CA MET A 118 13.51 1.85 2.39
C MET A 118 13.27 3.33 2.15
N LYS A 119 13.22 4.15 3.21
CA LYS A 119 13.16 5.62 3.08
C LYS A 119 14.34 6.17 2.28
N LYS A 120 15.54 5.63 2.52
CA LYS A 120 16.74 6.01 1.78
C LYS A 120 16.68 5.59 0.31
N ALA A 121 16.17 4.40 0.02
CA ALA A 121 15.95 3.93 -1.35
C ALA A 121 14.95 4.85 -2.08
N TRP A 122 13.90 5.28 -1.39
CA TRP A 122 12.95 6.26 -1.91
C TRP A 122 13.62 7.58 -2.30
N GLU A 123 14.22 8.26 -1.32
CA GLU A 123 14.77 9.61 -1.55
C GLU A 123 15.92 9.63 -2.56
N GLN A 124 16.77 8.59 -2.59
CA GLN A 124 17.97 8.59 -3.42
C GLN A 124 17.80 7.91 -4.78
N SER A 125 16.74 7.14 -5.02
CA SER A 125 16.65 6.31 -6.22
C SER A 125 15.31 6.34 -6.94
N THR A 126 14.18 6.24 -6.24
CA THR A 126 12.87 6.19 -6.91
C THR A 126 12.23 7.57 -7.07
N LYS A 127 12.37 8.47 -6.08
CA LYS A 127 11.82 9.83 -6.15
C LYS A 127 12.31 10.64 -7.35
N PRO A 128 13.62 10.62 -7.72
CA PRO A 128 14.10 11.36 -8.90
C PRO A 128 13.54 10.84 -10.22
N LEU A 129 13.09 9.58 -10.26
CA LEU A 129 12.48 8.98 -11.46
C LEU A 129 10.96 9.18 -11.48
N SER A 130 10.32 9.15 -10.31
CA SER A 130 8.87 9.12 -10.15
C SER A 130 8.37 10.44 -9.58
N LEU A 131 8.49 11.53 -10.37
CA LEU A 131 8.20 12.89 -9.91
C LEU A 131 6.73 13.10 -9.49
N ASN A 132 5.82 12.27 -10.02
CA ASN A 132 4.39 12.30 -9.70
C ASN A 132 3.98 11.29 -8.62
N ALA A 133 4.94 10.67 -7.93
CA ALA A 133 4.68 9.64 -6.94
C ALA A 133 4.83 10.15 -5.50
N VAL A 134 4.03 9.58 -4.60
CA VAL A 134 4.20 9.74 -3.15
C VAL A 134 4.86 8.52 -2.52
N HIS A 135 5.61 8.72 -1.43
CA HIS A 135 6.10 7.61 -0.63
C HIS A 135 5.15 7.32 0.51
N VAL A 136 4.63 6.10 0.56
CA VAL A 136 3.79 5.62 1.65
C VAL A 136 4.58 4.61 2.46
N THR A 137 4.68 4.81 3.76
CA THR A 137 5.13 3.74 4.67
C THR A 137 3.92 2.96 5.14
N CYS A 138 4.05 1.64 5.23
CA CYS A 138 2.95 0.74 5.52
C CYS A 138 2.27 1.06 6.87
N VAL A 139 1.00 1.45 6.81
CA VAL A 139 0.17 1.80 7.96
C VAL A 139 -0.15 0.57 8.83
N ALA A 140 -0.16 -0.64 8.27
CA ALA A 140 -0.39 -1.85 9.07
C ALA A 140 0.69 -2.10 10.14
N HIS A 141 1.89 -1.52 9.95
CA HIS A 141 2.96 -1.53 10.95
C HIS A 141 2.74 -0.54 12.11
N LEU A 142 1.56 0.11 12.20
CA LEU A 142 1.18 0.95 13.34
C LEU A 142 1.21 0.19 14.67
N LEU A 143 1.09 -1.15 14.67
CA LEU A 143 1.32 -1.97 15.88
C LEU A 143 2.68 -1.73 16.53
N ASN A 144 3.71 -1.43 15.73
CA ASN A 144 5.03 -1.12 16.25
C ASN A 144 5.09 0.24 16.97
N LEU A 145 4.07 1.09 16.81
CA LEU A 145 3.95 2.37 17.50
C LEU A 145 3.14 2.31 18.78
N VAL A 146 2.29 1.30 18.93
CA VAL A 146 1.39 1.21 20.08
C VAL A 146 2.07 0.36 21.15
N ASP A 147 2.25 0.93 22.34
CA ASP A 147 3.03 0.33 23.45
C ASP A 147 2.33 -0.88 24.11
N ALA A 148 1.29 -1.42 23.48
CA ALA A 148 0.67 -2.68 23.85
C ALA A 148 1.66 -3.87 23.82
N ILE A 149 2.77 -3.75 23.09
CA ILE A 149 3.89 -4.73 23.13
C ILE A 149 4.71 -4.58 24.43
N GLU A 150 4.87 -3.37 24.95
CA GLU A 150 5.63 -3.10 26.19
C GLU A 150 4.89 -3.63 27.42
N LEU A 151 3.55 -3.58 27.41
CA LEU A 151 2.68 -4.23 28.41
C LEU A 151 2.87 -5.76 28.53
N ARG A 152 3.60 -6.43 27.62
CA ARG A 152 3.87 -7.88 27.71
C ARG A 152 5.17 -8.22 28.45
N GLN A 153 6.01 -7.25 28.78
CA GLN A 153 7.38 -7.48 29.26
C GLN A 153 7.57 -7.23 30.77
N SER A 154 6.50 -6.93 31.50
CA SER A 154 6.53 -6.61 32.93
C SER A 154 6.14 -7.80 33.83
N PRO A 155 6.61 -7.87 35.09
CA PRO A 155 6.39 -9.00 35.99
C PRO A 155 4.96 -9.12 36.58
N GLU A 156 4.07 -8.14 36.39
CA GLU A 156 2.72 -8.08 36.98
C GLU A 156 1.61 -8.53 36.00
N VAL A 157 1.55 -9.84 35.75
CA VAL A 157 0.83 -10.44 34.63
C VAL A 157 -0.70 -10.22 34.60
N LEU A 158 -1.38 -10.10 35.75
CA LEU A 158 -2.87 -10.14 35.80
C LEU A 158 -3.53 -8.78 35.50
N GLU A 159 -3.02 -7.68 36.05
CA GLU A 159 -3.58 -6.34 35.81
C GLU A 159 -3.30 -5.87 34.39
N GLU A 160 -2.13 -6.23 33.84
CA GLU A 160 -1.77 -5.99 32.44
C GLU A 160 -2.65 -6.76 31.46
N LEU A 161 -2.99 -8.01 31.78
CA LEU A 161 -3.93 -8.81 30.98
C LEU A 161 -5.31 -8.15 30.91
N ASN A 162 -5.78 -7.56 32.01
CA ASN A 162 -7.06 -6.83 32.04
C ASN A 162 -6.99 -5.53 31.20
N ILE A 163 -5.87 -4.80 31.28
CA ILE A 163 -5.62 -3.60 30.46
C ILE A 163 -5.58 -3.96 28.98
N LEU A 164 -4.84 -5.02 28.62
CA LEU A 164 -4.74 -5.52 27.24
C LEU A 164 -6.10 -5.99 26.72
N GLN A 165 -6.86 -6.75 27.52
CA GLN A 165 -8.21 -7.17 27.13
C GLN A 165 -9.16 -5.98 26.91
N LYS A 166 -9.01 -4.90 27.68
CA LYS A 166 -9.85 -3.70 27.56
C LYS A 166 -9.52 -2.87 26.32
N TYR A 167 -8.25 -2.66 26.01
CA TYR A 167 -7.84 -1.68 25.00
C TYR A 167 -7.37 -2.28 23.67
N ALA A 168 -6.86 -3.52 23.66
CA ALA A 168 -6.38 -4.17 22.43
C ALA A 168 -7.45 -4.30 21.34
N PRO A 169 -8.75 -4.56 21.62
CA PRO A 169 -9.75 -4.68 20.57
C PRO A 169 -9.85 -3.46 19.65
N ALA A 170 -9.92 -2.24 20.20
CA ALA A 170 -10.04 -1.02 19.39
C ALA A 170 -8.82 -0.79 18.47
N ILE A 171 -7.62 -1.07 18.99
CA ILE A 171 -6.38 -1.01 18.20
C ILE A 171 -6.40 -2.07 17.09
N MET A 172 -6.76 -3.30 17.44
CA MET A 172 -6.83 -4.44 16.52
C MET A 172 -7.90 -4.24 15.44
N ASP A 173 -9.03 -3.64 15.75
CA ASP A 173 -10.09 -3.34 14.78
C ASP A 173 -9.59 -2.32 13.75
N THR A 174 -8.91 -1.25 14.20
CA THR A 174 -8.29 -0.26 13.32
C THR A 174 -7.24 -0.90 12.40
N LEU A 175 -6.41 -1.80 12.93
CA LEU A 175 -5.37 -2.47 12.15
C LEU A 175 -5.96 -3.51 11.18
N THR A 176 -7.02 -4.19 11.58
CA THR A 176 -7.68 -5.21 10.75
C THR A 176 -8.29 -4.56 9.51
N LYS A 177 -8.83 -3.34 9.63
CA LYS A 177 -9.24 -2.52 8.49
C LYS A 177 -8.12 -2.34 7.45
N TYR A 178 -6.90 -2.10 7.90
CA TYR A 178 -5.73 -1.93 7.02
C TYR A 178 -5.04 -3.23 6.61
N LYS A 179 -5.56 -4.39 7.01
CA LYS A 179 -5.13 -5.67 6.42
C LYS A 179 -5.88 -5.96 5.14
N GLU A 180 -6.99 -5.29 4.87
CA GLU A 180 -7.76 -5.50 3.65
C GLU A 180 -7.20 -4.69 2.47
N SER A 181 -7.31 -5.25 1.27
CA SER A 181 -6.79 -4.68 0.02
C SER A 181 -7.82 -3.78 -0.64
N VAL A 182 -8.35 -2.83 0.13
CA VAL A 182 -9.46 -1.98 -0.26
C VAL A 182 -9.04 -0.51 -0.33
N ILE A 183 -9.74 0.26 -1.15
CA ILE A 183 -9.56 1.72 -1.24
C ILE A 183 -9.76 2.35 0.15
N CYS A 184 -8.70 2.94 0.70
CA CYS A 184 -8.76 3.55 2.03
C CYS A 184 -7.84 4.76 2.24
N SER A 185 -7.12 5.25 1.21
CA SER A 185 -6.19 6.39 1.36
C SER A 185 -6.87 7.65 1.91
N HIS A 186 -8.12 7.91 1.51
CA HIS A 186 -8.94 9.03 1.95
C HIS A 186 -9.49 8.92 3.38
N VAL A 187 -9.40 7.76 4.04
CA VAL A 187 -9.88 7.59 5.44
C VAL A 187 -8.74 7.52 6.45
N VAL A 188 -7.50 7.28 6.02
CA VAL A 188 -6.33 7.11 6.93
C VAL A 188 -6.24 8.25 7.94
N SER A 189 -6.32 9.50 7.49
CA SER A 189 -6.21 10.65 8.38
C SER A 189 -7.36 10.76 9.39
N ASN A 190 -8.57 10.29 9.08
CA ASN A 190 -9.68 10.27 10.03
C ASN A 190 -9.46 9.17 11.06
N ASP A 191 -9.22 7.94 10.59
CA ASP A 191 -9.02 6.79 11.47
C ASP A 191 -7.88 7.04 12.48
N MET A 192 -6.79 7.68 12.05
CA MET A 192 -5.69 8.04 12.95
C MET A 192 -6.11 9.09 13.97
N ARG A 193 -6.88 10.11 13.58
CA ARG A 193 -7.41 11.12 14.52
C ARG A 193 -8.37 10.49 15.52
N ASP A 194 -9.24 9.60 15.06
CA ASP A 194 -10.20 8.89 15.90
C ASP A 194 -9.47 7.99 16.90
N LEU A 195 -8.43 7.27 16.46
CA LEU A 195 -7.60 6.45 17.33
C LEU A 195 -6.85 7.29 18.38
N ILE A 196 -6.32 8.46 18.00
CA ILE A 196 -5.69 9.41 18.93
C ILE A 196 -6.71 9.91 19.97
N MET A 197 -7.90 10.32 19.53
CA MET A 197 -8.95 10.82 20.41
C MET A 197 -9.43 9.72 21.37
N TRP A 198 -9.65 8.52 20.86
CA TRP A 198 -9.99 7.35 21.67
C TRP A 198 -8.92 7.05 22.71
N ALA A 199 -7.63 7.06 22.33
CA ALA A 199 -6.54 6.77 23.25
C ALA A 199 -6.45 7.80 24.39
N LYS A 200 -6.60 9.09 24.07
CA LYS A 200 -6.63 10.17 25.06
C LYS A 200 -7.83 10.07 26.01
N SER A 201 -9.04 9.87 25.47
CA SER A 201 -10.25 9.68 26.29
C SER A 201 -10.14 8.44 27.19
N SER A 202 -9.59 7.35 26.65
CA SER A 202 -9.38 6.12 27.41
C SER A 202 -8.34 6.31 28.52
N ALA A 203 -7.33 7.17 28.31
CA ALA A 203 -6.34 7.49 29.31
C ALA A 203 -6.94 8.28 30.49
N ASP A 204 -7.85 9.22 30.20
CA ASP A 204 -8.57 9.99 31.21
C ASP A 204 -9.45 9.11 32.10
N GLU A 205 -10.06 8.07 31.52
CA GLU A 205 -10.89 7.08 32.23
C GLU A 205 -10.07 5.94 32.89
N CYS A 206 -8.77 5.84 32.61
CA CYS A 206 -7.94 4.76 33.12
C CYS A 206 -7.45 5.06 34.54
N GLU A 207 -7.90 4.26 35.51
CA GLU A 207 -7.45 4.35 36.90
C GLU A 207 -6.00 3.85 37.07
N HIS A 208 -5.56 2.90 36.24
CA HIS A 208 -4.22 2.31 36.34
C HIS A 208 -3.16 3.21 35.68
N ALA A 209 -2.18 3.66 36.47
CA ALA A 209 -1.16 4.63 36.05
C ALA A 209 -0.38 4.18 34.79
N MET A 210 0.09 2.93 34.76
CA MET A 210 0.81 2.39 33.59
C MET A 210 -0.08 2.32 32.34
N GLY A 211 -1.37 1.99 32.50
CA GLY A 211 -2.29 1.89 31.38
C GLY A 211 -2.56 3.28 30.78
N ARG A 212 -2.69 4.29 31.65
CA ARG A 212 -2.79 5.70 31.26
C ARG A 212 -1.55 6.15 30.49
N GLU A 213 -0.36 5.87 31.00
CA GLU A 213 0.90 6.24 30.37
C GLU A 213 1.05 5.60 28.98
N VAL A 214 0.77 4.30 28.86
CA VAL A 214 0.81 3.57 27.58
C VAL A 214 -0.16 4.16 26.55
N LEU A 215 -1.37 4.53 26.96
CA LEU A 215 -2.38 5.14 26.08
C LEU A 215 -1.94 6.53 25.60
N LEU A 216 -1.41 7.37 26.50
CA LEU A 216 -0.91 8.70 26.15
C LEU A 216 0.32 8.62 25.23
N ASN A 217 1.27 7.73 25.54
CA ASN A 217 2.45 7.50 24.71
C ASN A 217 2.07 6.99 23.30
N SER A 218 1.09 6.08 23.23
CA SER A 218 0.56 5.59 21.95
C SER A 218 -0.06 6.72 21.14
N ALA A 219 -0.86 7.59 21.77
CA ALA A 219 -1.44 8.76 21.11
C ALA A 219 -0.36 9.71 20.57
N GLU A 220 0.67 10.03 21.36
CA GLU A 220 1.78 10.90 20.95
C GLU A 220 2.59 10.28 19.80
N LYS A 221 2.82 8.97 19.82
CA LYS A 221 3.50 8.24 18.74
C LYS A 221 2.72 8.29 17.43
N ILE A 222 1.40 8.08 17.48
CA ILE A 222 0.52 8.18 16.30
C ILE A 222 0.48 9.63 15.78
N GLU A 223 0.38 10.62 16.67
CA GLU A 223 0.45 12.05 16.30
C GLU A 223 1.76 12.39 15.61
N THR A 224 2.88 11.93 16.16
CA THR A 224 4.22 12.16 15.59
C THR A 224 4.38 11.48 14.23
N TYR A 225 3.80 10.29 14.08
CA TYR A 225 3.79 9.56 12.83
C TYR A 225 3.02 10.30 11.73
N MET A 226 1.83 10.82 12.05
CA MET A 226 0.97 11.55 11.10
C MET A 226 1.30 13.04 10.97
N ARG A 227 2.31 13.53 11.69
CA ARG A 227 2.76 14.92 11.61
C ARG A 227 3.44 15.17 10.26
N CYS A 228 2.89 16.12 9.50
CA CYS A 228 3.47 16.56 8.24
C CYS A 228 4.89 17.11 8.43
N ASN A 229 5.80 16.80 7.51
CA ASN A 229 7.20 17.25 7.52
C ASN A 229 7.98 16.91 8.80
N SER A 230 7.60 15.83 9.48
CA SER A 230 8.31 15.36 10.66
C SER A 230 9.67 14.75 10.30
N ASN A 231 10.73 15.24 10.95
CA ASN A 231 12.08 14.64 10.91
C ASN A 231 12.23 13.43 11.84
N ALA A 232 11.14 12.99 12.47
CA ALA A 232 11.16 11.81 13.32
C ALA A 232 11.56 10.57 12.52
N ARG A 233 12.32 9.67 13.16
CA ARG A 233 12.72 8.39 12.54
C ARG A 233 11.48 7.61 12.05
N PHE A 234 10.42 7.63 12.84
CA PHE A 234 9.14 6.99 12.53
C PHE A 234 8.11 8.08 12.17
N CYS A 235 7.98 8.36 10.88
CA CYS A 235 7.01 9.29 10.31
C CYS A 235 6.37 8.66 9.06
N GLN A 236 5.17 9.14 8.70
CA GLN A 236 4.49 8.84 7.45
C GLN A 236 4.84 9.89 6.40
N PRO A 237 5.69 9.59 5.40
CA PRO A 237 6.04 10.57 4.36
C PRO A 237 4.81 11.05 3.56
N ALA A 238 3.78 10.21 3.44
CA ALA A 238 2.51 10.55 2.81
C ALA A 238 1.50 11.25 3.74
N ALA A 239 1.88 11.75 4.92
CA ALA A 239 0.92 12.33 5.88
C ALA A 239 0.12 13.51 5.30
N ALA A 240 0.82 14.42 4.59
CA ALA A 240 0.17 15.55 3.91
C ALA A 240 -0.74 15.06 2.78
N PHE A 241 -0.28 14.08 2.00
CA PHE A 241 -1.05 13.44 0.95
C PHE A 241 -2.34 12.81 1.48
N PHE A 242 -2.29 12.03 2.57
CA PHE A 242 -3.48 11.43 3.16
C PHE A 242 -4.47 12.48 3.67
N ASN A 243 -3.98 13.57 4.27
CA ASN A 243 -4.84 14.66 4.70
C ASN A 243 -5.54 15.32 3.50
N ALA A 244 -4.80 15.61 2.43
CA ALA A 244 -5.35 16.21 1.22
C ALA A 244 -6.25 15.25 0.44
N CYS A 245 -5.97 13.94 0.41
CA CYS A 245 -6.74 12.93 -0.34
C CYS A 245 -8.21 12.87 0.09
N ARG A 246 -8.52 13.28 1.33
CA ARG A 246 -9.88 13.40 1.87
C ARG A 246 -10.80 14.29 1.03
N VAL A 247 -10.27 15.26 0.27
CA VAL A 247 -11.08 16.12 -0.60
C VAL A 247 -11.75 15.35 -1.73
N PHE A 248 -11.22 14.17 -2.08
CA PHE A 248 -11.80 13.28 -3.08
C PHE A 248 -12.88 12.37 -2.52
N ASP A 249 -13.23 12.48 -1.24
CA ASP A 249 -14.42 11.83 -0.67
C ASP A 249 -15.53 12.88 -0.48
N PRO A 250 -16.60 12.84 -1.30
CA PRO A 250 -17.73 13.77 -1.18
C PRO A 250 -18.41 13.75 0.18
N ASN A 251 -18.36 12.63 0.92
CA ASN A 251 -18.93 12.54 2.26
C ASN A 251 -18.07 13.26 3.30
N GLN A 252 -16.78 13.45 3.02
CA GLN A 252 -15.87 14.20 3.88
C GLN A 252 -15.78 15.66 3.47
N VAL A 253 -15.52 15.95 2.19
CA VAL A 253 -15.16 17.30 1.68
C VAL A 253 -16.15 18.38 2.07
N LYS A 254 -17.45 18.03 2.20
CA LYS A 254 -18.53 18.92 2.66
C LYS A 254 -18.24 19.57 4.02
N TYR A 255 -17.43 18.92 4.85
CA TYR A 255 -17.10 19.33 6.21
C TYR A 255 -15.61 19.65 6.38
N LEU A 256 -14.81 19.57 5.32
CA LEU A 256 -13.37 19.81 5.39
C LEU A 256 -13.04 21.28 5.24
N ILE A 257 -12.07 21.72 6.03
CA ILE A 257 -11.42 23.02 5.87
C ILE A 257 -9.94 22.71 5.62
N ILE A 258 -9.60 22.48 4.35
CA ILE A 258 -8.21 22.31 3.90
C ILE A 258 -7.93 23.43 2.89
N PRO A 259 -6.95 24.31 3.16
CA PRO A 259 -6.57 25.34 2.22
C PRO A 259 -6.19 24.75 0.85
N GLU A 260 -6.67 25.38 -0.23
CA GLU A 260 -6.40 24.92 -1.60
C GLU A 260 -4.90 24.71 -1.86
N LYS A 261 -4.07 25.63 -1.36
CA LYS A 261 -2.62 25.55 -1.46
C LYS A 261 -2.06 24.25 -0.86
N GLU A 262 -2.56 23.81 0.30
CA GLU A 262 -2.12 22.57 0.93
C GLU A 262 -2.50 21.35 0.08
N VAL A 263 -3.67 21.38 -0.58
CA VAL A 263 -4.09 20.31 -1.49
C VAL A 263 -3.17 20.27 -2.71
N PHE A 264 -2.86 21.42 -3.30
CA PHE A 264 -2.05 21.49 -4.52
C PHE A 264 -0.59 21.12 -4.29
N GLU A 265 -0.04 21.39 -3.10
CA GLU A 265 1.31 20.98 -2.71
C GLU A 265 1.37 19.49 -2.33
N ALA A 266 0.30 18.93 -1.76
CA ALA A 266 0.31 17.55 -1.25
C ALA A 266 -0.14 16.50 -2.27
N ILE A 267 -0.99 16.85 -3.24
CA ILE A 267 -1.49 15.92 -4.26
C ILE A 267 -0.63 16.04 -5.53
N PRO A 268 0.04 14.95 -5.96
CA PRO A 268 0.77 14.96 -7.22
C PRO A 268 -0.13 15.35 -8.39
N LEU A 269 0.46 15.92 -9.44
CA LEU A 269 -0.21 16.37 -10.67
C LEU A 269 -1.05 17.65 -10.53
N PHE A 270 -1.08 18.32 -9.37
CA PHE A 270 -1.76 19.61 -9.21
C PHE A 270 -0.87 20.82 -9.49
N GLU A 271 0.38 20.81 -9.03
CA GLU A 271 1.26 22.00 -8.99
C GLU A 271 1.28 22.78 -10.31
N ASP A 272 1.51 22.09 -11.43
CA ASP A 272 1.59 22.70 -12.77
C ASP A 272 0.32 22.49 -13.63
N ASN A 273 -0.76 21.94 -13.07
CA ASN A 273 -1.95 21.57 -13.84
C ASN A 273 -3.12 22.54 -13.64
N SER A 274 -3.08 23.66 -14.37
CA SER A 274 -4.12 24.69 -14.30
C SER A 274 -5.54 24.19 -14.64
N VAL A 275 -5.66 23.13 -15.45
CA VAL A 275 -6.95 22.53 -15.81
C VAL A 275 -7.51 21.78 -14.60
N ALA A 276 -6.71 20.91 -13.98
CA ALA A 276 -7.10 20.19 -12.76
C ALA A 276 -7.46 21.16 -11.63
N GLN A 277 -6.71 22.25 -11.45
CA GLN A 277 -7.01 23.26 -10.44
C GLN A 277 -8.36 23.96 -10.70
N ARG A 278 -8.71 24.25 -11.95
CA ARG A 278 -10.03 24.83 -12.30
C ARG A 278 -11.15 23.82 -12.08
N GLU A 279 -10.97 22.58 -12.52
CA GLU A 279 -11.93 21.50 -12.29
C GLU A 279 -12.15 21.25 -10.80
N TYR A 280 -11.09 21.30 -9.99
CA TYR A 280 -11.16 21.17 -8.53
C TYR A 280 -12.04 22.25 -7.89
N ARG A 281 -11.84 23.52 -8.26
CA ARG A 281 -12.69 24.62 -7.75
C ARG A 281 -14.15 24.43 -8.13
N ALA A 282 -14.43 24.06 -9.39
CA ALA A 282 -15.78 23.79 -9.87
C ALA A 282 -16.42 22.56 -9.19
N TYR A 283 -15.63 21.54 -8.85
CA TYR A 283 -16.06 20.39 -8.06
C TYR A 283 -16.49 20.83 -6.66
N LEU A 284 -15.68 21.64 -5.96
CA LEU A 284 -16.02 22.12 -4.61
C LEU A 284 -17.31 22.94 -4.57
N GLU A 285 -17.61 23.70 -5.62
CA GLU A 285 -18.87 24.46 -5.72
C GLU A 285 -20.11 23.57 -5.88
N THR A 286 -19.94 22.33 -6.34
CA THR A 286 -21.07 21.48 -6.78
C THR A 286 -21.26 20.24 -5.90
N VAL A 287 -20.24 19.84 -5.13
CA VAL A 287 -20.24 18.61 -4.34
C VAL A 287 -21.31 18.58 -3.23
N TYR A 288 -21.74 19.74 -2.72
CA TYR A 288 -22.75 19.84 -1.67
C TYR A 288 -24.11 19.26 -2.09
N GLU A 289 -24.44 19.33 -3.37
CA GLU A 289 -25.70 18.82 -3.94
C GLU A 289 -25.61 17.34 -4.33
N MET A 290 -24.41 16.75 -4.31
CA MET A 290 -24.16 15.41 -4.79
C MET A 290 -24.26 14.37 -3.68
N GLN A 291 -24.75 13.17 -4.03
CA GLN A 291 -24.73 12.00 -3.18
C GLN A 291 -23.55 11.09 -3.58
N CYS A 292 -22.93 10.46 -2.59
CA CYS A 292 -21.82 9.54 -2.81
C CYS A 292 -21.99 8.28 -1.96
N GLU A 293 -22.49 7.22 -2.59
CA GLU A 293 -22.51 5.89 -1.97
C GLU A 293 -21.14 5.20 -2.08
N ASN A 294 -20.47 5.39 -3.21
CA ASN A 294 -19.19 4.75 -3.51
C ASN A 294 -18.24 5.77 -4.14
N VAL A 295 -17.13 6.06 -3.44
CA VAL A 295 -16.16 7.10 -3.84
C VAL A 295 -15.51 6.84 -5.20
N TYR A 296 -15.24 5.57 -5.54
CA TYR A 296 -14.65 5.24 -6.82
C TYR A 296 -15.65 5.47 -7.96
N GLN A 297 -16.87 4.93 -7.82
CA GLN A 297 -17.92 5.09 -8.82
C GLN A 297 -18.32 6.56 -8.99
N PHE A 298 -18.34 7.32 -7.91
CA PHE A 298 -18.55 8.76 -7.95
C PHE A 298 -17.58 9.43 -8.93
N TRP A 299 -16.27 9.20 -8.81
CA TRP A 299 -15.30 9.79 -9.73
C TRP A 299 -15.36 9.23 -11.14
N ARG A 300 -15.72 7.96 -11.33
CA ARG A 300 -15.98 7.39 -12.66
C ARG A 300 -17.15 8.11 -13.36
N THR A 301 -18.22 8.40 -12.64
CA THR A 301 -19.38 9.12 -13.21
C THR A 301 -19.08 10.58 -13.52
N LEU A 302 -18.15 11.19 -12.80
CA LEU A 302 -17.74 12.58 -13.02
C LEU A 302 -16.66 12.74 -14.09
N GLU A 303 -16.10 11.66 -14.65
CA GLU A 303 -15.04 11.71 -15.66
C GLU A 303 -15.44 12.53 -16.90
N THR A 304 -16.72 12.52 -17.30
CA THR A 304 -17.19 13.33 -18.44
C THR A 304 -17.25 14.83 -18.12
N ARG A 305 -17.41 15.19 -16.85
CA ARG A 305 -17.56 16.58 -16.38
C ARG A 305 -16.23 17.19 -15.94
N PHE A 306 -15.40 16.38 -15.27
CA PHE A 306 -14.10 16.75 -14.72
C PHE A 306 -13.05 15.71 -15.14
N PRO A 307 -12.69 15.66 -16.45
CA PRO A 307 -11.85 14.58 -17.00
C PRO A 307 -10.45 14.55 -16.39
N THR A 308 -9.89 15.71 -16.06
CA THR A 308 -8.53 15.79 -15.51
C THR A 308 -8.53 15.43 -14.02
N LEU A 309 -9.48 15.99 -13.27
CA LEU A 309 -9.62 15.80 -11.84
C LEU A 309 -10.04 14.38 -11.49
N ALA A 310 -10.95 13.76 -12.27
CA ALA A 310 -11.39 12.38 -12.03
C ALA A 310 -10.23 11.40 -12.12
N VAL A 311 -9.32 11.57 -13.09
CA VAL A 311 -8.12 10.74 -13.20
C VAL A 311 -7.21 10.93 -11.98
N ILE A 312 -6.99 12.16 -11.53
CA ILE A 312 -6.16 12.44 -10.34
C ILE A 312 -6.81 11.85 -9.08
N ALA A 313 -8.11 12.05 -8.90
CA ALA A 313 -8.87 11.54 -7.76
C ALA A 313 -8.81 10.01 -7.69
N ILE A 314 -9.04 9.31 -8.81
CA ILE A 314 -8.93 7.85 -8.87
C ILE A 314 -7.51 7.41 -8.53
N ARG A 315 -6.48 8.04 -9.12
CA ARG A 315 -5.07 7.74 -8.80
C ARG A 315 -4.80 7.85 -7.29
N CYS A 316 -5.31 8.91 -6.65
CA CYS A 316 -5.10 9.18 -5.22
C CYS A 316 -5.88 8.20 -4.32
N LEU A 317 -7.13 7.92 -4.65
CA LEU A 317 -7.99 7.00 -3.91
C LEU A 317 -7.43 5.57 -3.93
N MET A 318 -6.82 5.18 -5.05
CA MET A 318 -6.30 3.83 -5.24
C MET A 318 -4.86 3.63 -4.75
N VAL A 319 -4.24 4.64 -4.14
CA VAL A 319 -2.95 4.48 -3.46
C VAL A 319 -3.11 3.48 -2.30
N PRO A 320 -2.39 2.35 -2.31
CA PRO A 320 -2.39 1.43 -1.19
C PRO A 320 -1.72 2.08 0.03
N VAL A 321 -2.30 1.83 1.21
CA VAL A 321 -1.81 2.42 2.48
C VAL A 321 -0.95 1.45 3.27
N ASN A 322 -0.82 0.20 2.79
CA ASN A 322 -0.13 -0.88 3.46
C ASN A 322 0.57 -1.78 2.43
N SER A 323 1.50 -2.60 2.92
CA SER A 323 2.22 -3.61 2.14
C SER A 323 1.70 -5.04 2.39
N VAL A 324 0.49 -5.19 2.96
CA VAL A 324 -0.02 -6.49 3.41
C VAL A 324 -0.22 -7.47 2.24
N ASP A 325 -0.50 -6.99 1.03
CA ASP A 325 -0.52 -7.87 -0.13
C ASP A 325 0.86 -8.39 -0.53
N ALA A 326 1.91 -7.61 -0.29
CA ALA A 326 3.29 -8.09 -0.43
C ALA A 326 3.62 -9.10 0.67
N GLU A 327 3.05 -8.98 1.88
CA GLU A 327 3.15 -10.02 2.92
C GLU A 327 2.37 -11.30 2.55
N ARG A 328 1.13 -11.16 2.06
CA ARG A 328 0.26 -12.28 1.65
C ARG A 328 0.85 -13.06 0.48
N SER A 329 1.49 -12.36 -0.45
CA SER A 329 2.23 -13.00 -1.55
C SER A 329 3.40 -13.86 -1.03
N PHE A 330 3.93 -13.62 0.17
CA PHE A 330 4.85 -14.57 0.80
C PHE A 330 4.18 -15.85 1.29
N SER A 331 2.92 -15.80 1.72
CA SER A 331 2.17 -17.03 2.05
C SER A 331 1.94 -17.87 0.81
N ALA A 332 1.63 -17.24 -0.32
CA ALA A 332 1.56 -17.93 -1.62
C ALA A 332 2.94 -18.47 -2.04
N TYR A 333 4.01 -17.69 -1.89
CA TYR A 333 5.38 -18.12 -2.15
C TYR A 333 5.80 -19.34 -1.31
N LYS A 334 5.48 -19.35 0.00
CA LYS A 334 5.70 -20.50 0.90
C LYS A 334 4.97 -21.76 0.42
N ASN A 335 3.78 -21.63 -0.19
CA ASN A 335 3.08 -22.76 -0.81
C ASN A 335 3.80 -23.30 -2.05
N VAL A 336 4.53 -22.47 -2.79
CA VAL A 336 5.38 -22.91 -3.91
C VAL A 336 6.67 -23.57 -3.39
N LEU A 337 7.20 -23.09 -2.27
CA LEU A 337 8.47 -23.52 -1.65
C LEU A 337 8.42 -24.79 -0.77
N ARG A 338 7.30 -25.51 -0.71
CA ARG A 338 7.16 -26.68 0.19
C ARG A 338 8.27 -27.74 -0.03
N ASP A 339 8.70 -28.38 1.07
CA ASP A 339 9.80 -29.36 1.11
C ASP A 339 9.59 -30.60 0.22
N ASP A 340 8.35 -30.85 -0.21
CA ASP A 340 7.99 -31.91 -1.14
C ASP A 340 8.32 -31.57 -2.61
N ARG A 341 8.61 -30.29 -2.94
CA ARG A 341 8.95 -29.82 -4.30
C ARG A 341 10.45 -29.80 -4.59
N ARG A 342 11.07 -30.98 -4.54
CA ARG A 342 12.53 -31.21 -4.62
C ARG A 342 13.27 -30.87 -5.93
N THR A 343 12.65 -30.16 -6.89
CA THR A 343 13.25 -29.95 -8.24
C THR A 343 13.03 -28.58 -8.88
N ILE A 344 12.54 -27.57 -8.15
CA ILE A 344 12.38 -26.21 -8.66
C ILE A 344 13.69 -25.43 -8.46
N LYS A 345 14.32 -25.00 -9.55
CA LYS A 345 15.47 -24.08 -9.50
C LYS A 345 15.01 -22.68 -9.09
N ALA A 346 15.88 -21.91 -8.43
CA ALA A 346 15.59 -20.52 -8.03
C ALA A 346 15.07 -19.65 -9.20
N SER A 347 15.67 -19.78 -10.39
CA SER A 347 15.22 -19.09 -11.61
C SER A 347 13.77 -19.40 -12.01
N ASN A 348 13.33 -20.63 -11.78
CA ASN A 348 11.98 -21.07 -12.10
C ASN A 348 11.00 -20.68 -11.00
N LEU A 349 11.48 -20.58 -9.76
CA LEU A 349 10.65 -20.28 -8.60
C LEU A 349 10.00 -18.90 -8.70
N SER A 350 10.76 -17.86 -9.08
CA SER A 350 10.20 -16.52 -9.32
C SER A 350 9.12 -16.56 -10.42
N MET A 351 9.38 -17.24 -11.54
CA MET A 351 8.39 -17.40 -12.62
C MET A 351 7.11 -18.10 -12.16
N TYR A 352 7.24 -19.20 -11.41
CA TYR A 352 6.09 -19.91 -10.83
C TYR A 352 5.32 -19.03 -9.86
N ASN A 353 6.00 -18.24 -9.04
CA ASN A 353 5.36 -17.37 -8.07
C ASN A 353 4.49 -16.32 -8.76
N VAL A 354 5.06 -15.62 -9.76
CA VAL A 354 4.34 -14.62 -10.57
C VAL A 354 3.13 -15.26 -11.27
N LEU A 355 3.30 -16.42 -11.92
CA LEU A 355 2.21 -17.10 -12.64
C LEU A 355 1.10 -17.60 -11.71
N CYS A 356 1.43 -18.10 -10.52
CA CYS A 356 0.43 -18.61 -9.58
C CYS A 356 -0.38 -17.49 -8.91
N GLN A 357 0.23 -16.33 -8.72
CA GLN A 357 -0.40 -15.22 -8.01
C GLN A 357 -1.23 -14.32 -8.93
N ASN A 358 -0.76 -14.10 -10.15
CA ASN A 358 -1.44 -13.27 -11.12
C ASN A 358 -2.47 -14.10 -11.89
N LYS A 359 -3.75 -13.83 -11.66
CA LYS A 359 -4.84 -14.36 -12.48
C LYS A 359 -5.16 -13.34 -13.56
N LEU A 360 -4.47 -13.42 -14.70
CA LEU A 360 -4.61 -12.43 -15.78
C LEU A 360 -5.74 -12.72 -16.76
#